data_AF-A0A7C1WKG6-F1
#
_entry.id   AF-A0A7C1WKG6-F1
#
_cell.length_a   1.000
_cell.length_b   1.000
_cell.length_c   1.000
_cell.angle_alpha   90.00
_cell.angle_beta   90.00
_cell.angle_gamma   90.00
#
_symmetry.space_group_name_H-M   'P 1'
#
loop_
_entity.id
_entity.type
_entity.pdbx_description
1 polymer ?
#
loop_
_entity_poly.entity_id
_entity_poly.type
_entity_poly.pdbx_seq_one_letter_code
_entity_poly.pdbx_strand_id
1 'polypeptide(L)'
;MSSEPEEVDSKRGRSPWTWLRQHWALLALALFALFIVGLFLFYRPSMAESAPGDTFQHAIRGLIGYPHGPGDVTVPFDKAAFARFVKETVAEAYAKARLDQIKFILIALLIGLVSLTYYRGRWGRLKRLSQKLKTLWDVYTFGTISGLLLVGVIIPTGTIIGLFYSANAGGLYASMVGIVQNPFLSFMRNLHLWSAEVFLLFLFLHSARVISTRSYFAGRKLVWVLGVGLLTITWATFLIGTFLKGDQEGFEAWEHMMALIRFVPLIGNVIADFFSGPFAVMRLYITHIIITTIGLLIIIAPHVLMQKVYVHVQRRWRTAVYYTLGLTALLVIVSLLLPAPLLSAPYHDLEITKPPWPYYFLYAWENIGGAASMIWSPLLIIVPLLLLPYALEQLPLARRTAQRIGDGVFYGGVLITLVLSYWVAASGLVAHLFKGAI
;
A
#
# COMPACT_ATOMS: atom_id res chain seq x y z
N MET A 1 39.34 -55.49 -25.26
CA MET A 1 39.42 -54.05 -25.60
C MET A 1 38.04 -53.46 -25.46
N SER A 2 37.78 -52.84 -24.31
CA SER A 2 36.59 -52.05 -24.02
C SER A 2 36.78 -50.64 -24.57
N SER A 3 35.89 -50.17 -25.44
CA SER A 3 35.81 -48.76 -25.81
C SER A 3 34.67 -48.13 -25.01
N GLU A 4 35.03 -47.35 -23.99
CA GLU A 4 34.12 -46.44 -23.28
C GLU A 4 33.60 -45.36 -24.23
N PRO A 5 32.34 -44.92 -24.11
CA PRO A 5 31.88 -43.71 -24.79
C PRO A 5 32.28 -42.47 -23.98
N GLU A 6 32.94 -41.52 -24.66
CA GLU A 6 33.30 -40.20 -24.15
C GLU A 6 32.10 -39.48 -23.50
N GLU A 7 32.29 -39.12 -22.23
CA GLU A 7 31.42 -38.21 -21.50
C GLU A 7 31.59 -36.79 -22.08
N VAL A 8 30.67 -36.39 -22.95
CA VAL A 8 30.59 -35.01 -23.47
C VAL A 8 30.23 -34.07 -22.32
N ASP A 9 31.24 -33.35 -21.80
CA ASP A 9 31.12 -32.29 -20.79
C ASP A 9 30.08 -31.26 -21.25
N SER A 10 28.89 -31.33 -20.66
CA SER A 10 27.76 -30.43 -20.92
C SER A 10 27.91 -29.07 -20.23
N LYS A 11 29.09 -28.47 -20.24
CA LYS A 11 29.26 -27.03 -19.97
C LYS A 11 28.83 -26.21 -21.18
N ARG A 12 27.52 -26.23 -21.47
CA ARG A 12 26.90 -25.16 -22.27
C ARG A 12 27.06 -23.86 -21.49
N GLY A 13 28.03 -23.05 -21.89
CA GLY A 13 28.11 -21.64 -21.49
C GLY A 13 26.75 -21.00 -21.71
N ARG A 14 26.09 -20.58 -20.62
CA ARG A 14 24.79 -19.90 -20.69
C ARG A 14 25.01 -18.65 -21.52
N SER A 15 24.38 -18.55 -22.69
CA SER A 15 24.57 -17.38 -23.54
C SER A 15 24.16 -16.12 -22.75
N PRO A 16 24.83 -14.97 -22.96
CA PRO A 16 24.48 -13.73 -22.28
C PRO A 16 22.98 -13.40 -22.38
N TRP A 17 22.37 -13.75 -23.51
CA TRP A 17 20.94 -13.61 -23.77
C TRP A 17 20.05 -14.51 -22.91
N THR A 18 20.49 -15.73 -22.59
CA THR A 18 19.78 -16.61 -21.64
C THR A 18 19.89 -16.10 -20.21
N TRP A 19 21.04 -15.55 -19.83
CA TRP A 19 21.22 -14.91 -18.54
C TRP A 19 20.36 -13.64 -18.44
N LEU A 20 20.37 -12.77 -19.47
CA LEU A 20 19.54 -11.58 -19.52
C LEU A 20 18.05 -11.94 -19.45
N ARG A 21 17.58 -12.94 -20.21
CA ARG A 21 16.19 -13.44 -20.11
C ARG A 21 15.82 -13.97 -18.73
N GLN A 22 16.77 -14.50 -17.97
CA GLN A 22 16.53 -15.01 -16.62
C GLN A 22 16.57 -13.90 -15.55
N HIS A 23 17.31 -12.81 -15.80
CA HIS A 23 17.60 -11.79 -14.79
C HIS A 23 17.16 -10.37 -15.17
N TRP A 24 16.56 -10.14 -16.35
CA TRP A 24 16.16 -8.80 -16.81
C TRP A 24 15.23 -8.09 -15.84
N ALA A 25 14.35 -8.84 -15.15
CA ALA A 25 13.46 -8.28 -14.13
C ALA A 25 14.24 -7.72 -12.93
N LEU A 26 15.29 -8.42 -12.52
CA LEU A 26 16.19 -7.98 -11.45
C LEU A 26 17.05 -6.80 -11.91
N LEU A 27 17.49 -6.80 -13.16
CA LEU A 27 18.18 -5.66 -13.78
C LEU A 27 17.28 -4.44 -13.87
N ALA A 28 16.04 -4.58 -14.33
CA ALA A 28 15.07 -3.49 -14.40
C ALA A 28 14.76 -2.93 -13.02
N LEU A 29 14.59 -3.81 -12.01
CA LEU A 29 14.45 -3.42 -10.61
C LEU A 29 15.68 -2.69 -10.07
N ALA A 30 16.88 -3.21 -10.35
CA ALA A 30 18.13 -2.60 -9.90
C ALA A 30 18.34 -1.23 -10.57
N LEU A 31 18.08 -1.12 -11.87
CA LEU A 31 18.17 0.14 -12.61
C LEU A 31 17.13 1.15 -12.14
N PHE A 32 15.90 0.71 -11.87
CA PHE A 32 14.87 1.58 -11.30
C PHE A 32 15.25 2.03 -9.88
N ALA A 33 15.72 1.12 -9.02
CA ALA A 33 16.21 1.48 -7.69
C ALA A 33 17.41 2.42 -7.75
N LEU A 34 18.37 2.19 -8.65
CA LEU A 34 19.53 3.07 -8.87
C LEU A 34 19.11 4.43 -9.42
N PHE A 35 18.10 4.49 -10.29
CA PHE A 35 17.53 5.76 -10.76
C PHE A 35 16.94 6.55 -9.59
N ILE A 36 16.14 5.90 -8.74
CA ILE A 36 15.55 6.52 -7.55
C ILE A 36 16.64 6.99 -6.57
N VAL A 37 17.62 6.13 -6.25
CA VAL A 37 18.74 6.49 -5.37
C VAL A 37 19.58 7.61 -5.99
N GLY A 38 19.79 7.58 -7.31
CA GLY A 38 20.49 8.64 -8.05
C GLY A 38 19.80 9.99 -7.92
N LEU A 39 18.47 10.06 -8.02
CA LEU A 39 17.71 11.30 -7.80
C LEU A 39 18.02 11.91 -6.42
N PHE A 40 18.18 11.10 -5.38
CA PHE A 40 18.52 11.57 -4.03
C PHE A 40 19.99 11.94 -3.87
N LEU A 41 20.92 11.17 -4.43
CA LEU A 41 22.36 11.43 -4.29
C LEU A 41 22.83 12.69 -5.04
N PHE A 42 22.16 13.04 -6.14
CA PHE A 42 22.44 14.27 -6.89
C PHE A 42 21.60 15.47 -6.44
N TYR A 43 20.61 15.28 -5.57
CA TYR A 43 19.89 16.38 -4.94
C TYR A 43 20.82 17.09 -3.96
N ARG A 44 21.17 18.34 -4.27
CA ARG A 44 21.78 19.26 -3.32
C ARG A 44 20.72 20.28 -2.91
N PRO A 45 20.26 20.29 -1.65
CA PRO A 45 19.37 21.34 -1.20
C PRO A 45 20.06 22.69 -1.43
N SER A 46 19.45 23.58 -2.20
CA SER A 46 20.00 24.93 -2.34
C SER A 46 19.83 25.64 -1.00
N MET A 47 20.82 26.42 -0.57
CA MET A 47 20.78 27.20 0.68
C MET A 47 19.62 28.22 0.74
N ALA A 48 18.90 28.42 -0.38
CA ALA A 48 17.69 29.24 -0.45
C ALA A 48 16.39 28.43 -0.23
N GLU A 49 16.43 27.10 -0.37
CA GLU A 49 15.31 26.19 -0.06
C GLU A 49 15.26 25.80 1.42
N SER A 50 16.32 26.04 2.18
CA SER A 50 16.41 25.81 3.63
C SER A 50 15.74 26.91 4.46
N ALA A 51 14.57 27.40 4.04
CA ALA A 51 13.68 28.06 4.97
C ALA A 51 13.24 26.98 5.99
N PRO A 52 13.41 27.23 7.30
CA PRO A 52 13.24 26.20 8.32
C PRO A 52 11.81 25.67 8.26
N GLY A 53 11.61 24.35 8.15
CA GLY A 53 10.38 23.61 8.51
C GLY A 53 9.06 23.94 7.79
N ASP A 54 8.97 25.09 7.11
CA ASP A 54 7.74 25.86 7.15
C ASP A 54 7.17 26.13 5.77
N THR A 55 7.64 25.58 4.65
CA THR A 55 7.12 26.00 3.32
C THR A 55 5.92 25.19 2.82
N PHE A 56 5.81 23.89 3.11
CA PHE A 56 4.54 23.17 2.97
C PHE A 56 3.51 23.68 4.01
N GLN A 57 3.99 23.96 5.23
CA GLN A 57 3.22 24.53 6.32
C GLN A 57 2.75 25.98 6.00
N HIS A 58 3.63 26.88 5.56
CA HIS A 58 3.34 28.27 5.17
C HIS A 58 2.47 28.36 3.92
N ALA A 59 2.63 27.44 2.96
CA ALA A 59 1.78 27.42 1.79
C ALA A 59 0.34 27.00 2.13
N ILE A 60 0.15 26.13 3.13
CA ILE A 60 -1.18 25.86 3.70
C ILE A 60 -1.68 27.06 4.53
N ARG A 61 -0.82 27.72 5.34
CA ARG A 61 -1.14 28.99 6.02
C ARG A 61 -1.64 30.07 5.05
N GLY A 62 -1.24 30.02 3.77
CA GLY A 62 -1.69 30.94 2.71
C GLY A 62 -3.07 30.64 2.09
N LEU A 63 -3.62 29.41 2.19
CA LEU A 63 -4.99 29.12 1.69
C LEU A 63 -6.06 29.60 2.65
N ILE A 64 -5.81 29.41 3.94
CA ILE A 64 -6.86 29.38 4.95
C ILE A 64 -6.90 30.75 5.58
N GLY A 65 -7.79 31.62 5.11
CA GLY A 65 -8.10 32.88 5.79
C GLY A 65 -8.81 32.67 7.14
N TYR A 66 -8.26 31.87 8.07
CA TYR A 66 -8.75 31.66 9.45
C TYR A 66 -7.63 31.18 10.38
N PRO A 67 -7.80 31.36 11.71
CA PRO A 67 -6.87 32.07 12.55
C PRO A 67 -5.65 31.22 12.93
N HIS A 68 -4.55 31.94 13.05
CA HIS A 68 -3.31 31.53 13.65
C HIS A 68 -3.48 30.63 14.89
N GLY A 69 -2.67 29.58 14.99
CA GLY A 69 -2.40 28.96 16.29
C GLY A 69 -1.90 30.01 17.29
N PRO A 70 -1.79 29.69 18.59
CA PRO A 70 -1.52 30.64 19.67
C PRO A 70 -0.19 31.43 19.59
N GLY A 71 0.55 31.38 18.48
CA GLY A 71 1.83 32.05 18.24
C GLY A 71 1.87 33.15 17.16
N ASP A 72 0.90 33.29 16.25
CA ASP A 72 0.96 34.31 15.18
C ASP A 72 -0.09 35.44 15.39
N VAL A 73 0.41 36.65 15.62
CA VAL A 73 -0.36 37.79 16.17
C VAL A 73 -0.77 38.75 15.06
N THR A 74 -1.92 38.56 14.41
CA THR A 74 -2.64 39.66 13.70
C THR A 74 -4.16 39.47 13.55
N VAL A 75 -4.71 38.26 13.64
CA VAL A 75 -6.16 37.99 13.62
C VAL A 75 -6.59 37.31 14.93
N PRO A 76 -7.69 37.73 15.59
CA PRO A 76 -8.17 37.07 16.81
C PRO A 76 -8.49 35.60 16.57
N PHE A 77 -7.90 34.72 17.37
CA PHE A 77 -8.19 33.28 17.33
C PHE A 77 -9.61 32.97 17.80
N ASP A 78 -10.46 32.50 16.87
CA ASP A 78 -11.82 32.04 17.19
C ASP A 78 -11.77 30.64 17.83
N LYS A 79 -11.71 30.63 19.17
CA LYS A 79 -11.74 29.42 19.99
C LYS A 79 -12.99 28.56 19.74
N ALA A 80 -14.14 29.16 19.43
CA ALA A 80 -15.38 28.43 19.23
C ALA A 80 -15.40 27.72 17.87
N ALA A 81 -14.93 28.40 16.81
CA ALA A 81 -14.76 27.77 15.51
C ALA A 81 -13.74 26.62 15.56
N PHE A 82 -12.61 26.82 16.24
CA PHE A 82 -11.61 25.78 16.44
C PHE A 82 -12.16 24.57 17.21
N ALA A 83 -12.88 24.79 18.31
CA ALA A 83 -13.49 23.70 19.08
C ALA A 83 -14.53 22.92 18.28
N ARG A 84 -15.31 23.59 17.40
CA ARG A 84 -16.22 22.92 16.47
C ARG A 84 -15.47 22.05 15.47
N PHE A 85 -14.43 22.60 14.84
CA PHE A 85 -13.57 21.86 13.92
C PHE A 85 -13.04 20.57 14.56
N VAL A 86 -12.38 20.68 15.73
CA VAL A 86 -11.82 19.50 16.43
C VAL A 86 -12.91 18.47 16.70
N LYS A 87 -14.07 18.90 17.21
CA LYS A 87 -15.19 18.00 17.52
C LYS A 87 -15.70 17.27 16.28
N GLU A 88 -15.87 17.97 15.16
CA GLU A 88 -16.39 17.42 13.91
C GLU A 88 -15.39 16.46 13.27
N THR A 89 -14.13 16.87 13.13
CA THR A 89 -13.07 16.03 12.54
C THR A 89 -12.80 14.76 13.36
N VAL A 90 -12.81 14.86 14.70
CA VAL A 90 -12.70 13.69 15.58
C VAL A 90 -13.90 12.75 15.41
N ALA A 91 -15.12 13.28 15.29
CA ALA A 91 -16.31 12.47 15.06
C ALA A 91 -16.25 11.74 13.71
N GLU A 92 -15.79 12.41 12.64
CA GLU A 92 -15.54 11.81 11.33
C GLU A 92 -14.50 10.69 11.41
N ALA A 93 -13.38 10.93 12.11
CA ALA A 93 -12.32 9.95 12.29
C ALA A 93 -12.81 8.69 13.01
N TYR A 94 -13.60 8.83 14.09
CA TYR A 94 -14.18 7.68 14.79
C TYR A 94 -15.26 6.96 13.96
N ALA A 95 -16.07 7.68 13.18
CA ALA A 95 -17.05 7.07 12.30
C ALA A 95 -16.37 6.19 11.24
N LYS A 96 -15.30 6.70 10.62
CA LYS A 96 -14.43 5.94 9.71
C LYS A 96 -13.82 4.73 10.40
N ALA A 97 -13.27 4.90 11.60
CA ALA A 97 -12.63 3.81 12.35
C ALA A 97 -13.58 2.64 12.66
N ARG A 98 -14.85 2.93 12.99
CA ARG A 98 -15.89 1.91 13.19
C ARG A 98 -16.16 1.11 11.92
N LEU A 99 -16.17 1.75 10.76
CA LEU A 99 -16.28 1.05 9.47
C LEU A 99 -15.05 0.19 9.21
N ASP A 100 -13.86 0.71 9.50
CA ASP A 100 -12.60 -0.03 9.33
C ASP A 100 -12.55 -1.29 10.23
N GLN A 101 -13.11 -1.26 11.45
CA GLN A 101 -13.27 -2.46 12.29
C GLN A 101 -14.06 -3.57 11.58
N ILE A 102 -15.18 -3.20 10.94
CA ILE A 102 -15.99 -4.14 10.16
C ILE A 102 -15.17 -4.66 8.98
N LYS A 103 -14.42 -3.79 8.29
CA LYS A 103 -13.53 -4.22 7.20
C LYS A 103 -12.51 -5.24 7.67
N PHE A 104 -11.85 -5.06 8.82
CA PHE A 104 -10.86 -6.02 9.33
C PHE A 104 -11.48 -7.38 9.63
N ILE A 105 -12.68 -7.42 10.20
CA ILE A 105 -13.42 -8.67 10.41
C ILE A 105 -13.72 -9.35 9.07
N LEU A 106 -14.23 -8.60 8.10
CA LEU A 106 -14.53 -9.13 6.76
C LEU A 106 -13.27 -9.65 6.05
N ILE A 107 -12.16 -8.92 6.13
CA ILE A 107 -10.86 -9.34 5.57
C ILE A 107 -10.41 -10.64 6.23
N ALA A 108 -10.48 -10.75 7.55
CA ALA A 108 -10.12 -11.97 8.28
C ALA A 108 -10.97 -13.16 7.83
N LEU A 109 -12.29 -12.97 7.68
CA LEU A 109 -13.22 -13.99 7.22
C LEU A 109 -12.91 -14.41 5.77
N LEU A 110 -12.63 -13.46 4.88
CA LEU A 110 -12.29 -13.75 3.47
C LEU A 110 -10.96 -14.51 3.35
N ILE A 111 -9.93 -14.11 4.10
CA ILE A 111 -8.65 -14.83 4.18
C ILE A 111 -8.88 -16.26 4.72
N GLY A 112 -9.71 -16.40 5.75
CA GLY A 112 -10.12 -17.69 6.30
C GLY A 112 -10.83 -18.56 5.26
N LEU A 113 -11.75 -17.98 4.48
CA LEU A 113 -12.48 -18.67 3.42
C LEU A 113 -11.54 -19.14 2.29
N VAL A 114 -10.63 -18.28 1.84
CA VAL A 114 -9.59 -18.64 0.87
C VAL A 114 -8.75 -19.79 1.39
N SER A 115 -8.33 -19.75 2.65
CA SER A 115 -7.51 -20.79 3.28
C SER A 115 -8.28 -22.11 3.43
N LEU A 116 -9.56 -22.04 3.78
CA LEU A 116 -10.46 -23.19 3.89
C LEU A 116 -10.65 -23.90 2.55
N THR A 117 -10.59 -23.18 1.43
CA THR A 117 -10.59 -23.82 0.10
C THR A 117 -9.44 -24.82 -0.03
N TYR A 118 -8.33 -24.68 0.68
CA TYR A 118 -7.19 -25.61 0.63
C TYR A 118 -7.04 -26.49 1.87
N TYR A 119 -8.09 -26.63 2.68
CA TYR A 119 -8.07 -27.48 3.87
C TYR A 119 -7.71 -28.94 3.57
N ARG A 120 -6.75 -29.49 4.32
CA ARG A 120 -6.27 -30.88 4.20
C ARG A 120 -6.41 -31.71 5.48
N GLY A 121 -7.14 -31.22 6.47
CA GLY A 121 -7.29 -31.91 7.75
C GLY A 121 -8.22 -33.12 7.68
N ARG A 122 -8.32 -33.84 8.80
CA ARG A 122 -9.05 -35.12 8.93
C ARG A 122 -10.58 -34.97 9.01
N TRP A 123 -11.07 -33.75 9.21
CA TRP A 123 -12.48 -33.48 9.45
C TRP A 123 -13.30 -33.56 8.15
N GLY A 124 -14.12 -34.62 8.02
CA GLY A 124 -14.87 -34.91 6.79
C GLY A 124 -15.83 -33.79 6.36
N ARG A 125 -16.53 -33.13 7.30
CA ARG A 125 -17.42 -31.99 7.00
C ARG A 125 -16.67 -30.82 6.35
N LEU A 126 -15.54 -30.43 6.92
CA LEU A 126 -14.70 -29.34 6.39
C LEU A 126 -14.08 -29.71 5.03
N LYS A 127 -13.72 -30.97 4.82
CA LYS A 127 -13.23 -31.45 3.52
C LYS A 127 -14.31 -31.32 2.43
N ARG A 128 -15.56 -31.68 2.74
CA ARG A 128 -16.69 -31.49 1.81
C ARG A 128 -16.94 -30.01 1.50
N LEU A 129 -16.92 -29.15 2.53
CA LEU A 129 -17.06 -27.71 2.37
C LEU A 129 -15.94 -27.13 1.50
N SER A 130 -14.69 -27.49 1.76
CA SER A 130 -13.52 -27.10 0.95
C SER A 130 -13.69 -27.45 -0.53
N GLN A 131 -14.17 -28.67 -0.85
CA GLN A 131 -14.42 -29.08 -2.24
C GLN A 131 -15.52 -28.24 -2.90
N LYS A 132 -16.64 -27.99 -2.20
CA LYS A 132 -17.70 -27.10 -2.70
C LYS A 132 -17.18 -25.68 -2.96
N LEU A 133 -16.38 -25.14 -2.05
CA LEU A 133 -15.80 -23.79 -2.22
C LEU A 133 -14.88 -23.72 -3.45
N LYS A 134 -14.03 -24.74 -3.68
CA LYS A 134 -13.18 -24.81 -4.88
C LYS A 134 -13.96 -24.82 -6.18
N THR A 135 -15.15 -25.41 -6.20
CA THR A 135 -16.00 -25.46 -7.40
C THR A 135 -16.77 -24.15 -7.62
N LEU A 136 -17.11 -23.44 -6.54
CA LEU A 136 -17.89 -22.19 -6.62
C LEU A 136 -17.02 -20.96 -6.89
N TRP A 137 -15.77 -20.95 -6.39
CA TRP A 137 -14.92 -19.77 -6.39
C TRP A 137 -13.54 -20.04 -6.98
N ASP A 138 -13.25 -19.46 -8.15
CA ASP A 138 -11.92 -19.56 -8.75
C ASP A 138 -10.93 -18.56 -8.14
N VAL A 139 -10.43 -18.90 -6.95
CA VAL A 139 -9.45 -18.12 -6.17
C VAL A 139 -8.10 -17.89 -6.90
N TYR A 140 -7.86 -18.57 -8.02
CA TYR A 140 -6.66 -18.32 -8.82
C TYR A 140 -6.75 -17.02 -9.61
N THR A 141 -7.95 -16.47 -9.82
CA THR A 141 -8.19 -15.24 -10.58
C THR A 141 -7.78 -13.97 -9.84
N PHE A 142 -7.61 -13.98 -8.51
CA PHE A 142 -7.43 -12.74 -7.73
C PHE A 142 -6.29 -11.84 -8.18
N GLY A 143 -5.13 -12.41 -8.54
CA GLY A 143 -4.00 -11.60 -9.02
C GLY A 143 -4.27 -10.98 -10.38
N THR A 144 -5.06 -11.64 -11.22
CA THR A 144 -5.51 -11.09 -12.50
C THR A 144 -6.58 -10.02 -12.29
N ILE A 145 -7.52 -10.24 -11.37
CA ILE A 145 -8.53 -9.23 -11.01
C ILE A 145 -7.86 -7.96 -10.49
N SER A 146 -6.88 -8.06 -9.56
CA SER A 146 -6.16 -6.89 -9.07
C SER A 146 -5.41 -6.17 -10.19
N GLY A 147 -4.74 -6.89 -11.09
CA GLY A 147 -4.09 -6.29 -12.25
C GLY A 147 -5.06 -5.58 -13.20
N LEU A 148 -6.23 -6.18 -13.45
CA LEU A 148 -7.27 -5.60 -14.29
C LEU A 148 -7.93 -4.37 -13.65
N LEU A 149 -8.15 -4.36 -12.33
CA LEU A 149 -8.61 -3.17 -11.61
C LEU A 149 -7.60 -2.02 -11.69
N LEU A 150 -6.31 -2.33 -11.52
CA LEU A 150 -5.24 -1.33 -11.63
C LEU A 150 -5.24 -0.66 -13.02
N VAL A 151 -5.16 -1.46 -14.08
CA VAL A 151 -5.02 -0.95 -15.46
C VAL A 151 -6.34 -0.43 -16.02
N GLY A 152 -7.46 -1.08 -15.71
CA GLY A 152 -8.77 -0.78 -16.29
C GLY A 152 -9.61 0.24 -15.52
N VAL A 153 -9.29 0.51 -14.25
CA VAL A 153 -10.10 1.41 -13.41
C VAL A 153 -9.25 2.45 -12.69
N ILE A 154 -8.26 2.04 -11.90
CA ILE A 154 -7.49 2.95 -11.03
C ILE A 154 -6.65 3.93 -11.88
N ILE A 155 -5.87 3.45 -12.85
CA ILE A 155 -5.04 4.32 -13.70
C ILE A 155 -5.90 5.30 -14.54
N PRO A 156 -6.98 4.86 -15.22
CA PRO A 156 -7.84 5.79 -15.97
C PRO A 156 -8.51 6.84 -15.07
N THR A 157 -9.10 6.43 -13.96
CA THR A 157 -9.76 7.38 -13.03
C THR A 157 -8.76 8.36 -12.43
N GLY A 158 -7.57 7.89 -12.04
CA GLY A 158 -6.50 8.73 -11.50
C GLY A 158 -5.98 9.73 -12.53
N THR A 159 -5.79 9.29 -13.78
CA THR A 159 -5.43 10.19 -14.89
C THR A 159 -6.47 11.29 -15.08
N ILE A 160 -7.77 10.95 -15.09
CA ILE A 160 -8.85 11.93 -15.24
C ILE A 160 -8.84 12.94 -14.09
N ILE A 161 -8.74 12.48 -12.84
CA ILE A 161 -8.64 13.37 -11.67
C ILE A 161 -7.43 14.29 -11.79
N GLY A 162 -6.27 13.74 -12.18
CA GLY A 162 -5.02 14.47 -12.35
C GLY A 162 -5.07 15.62 -13.36
N LEU A 163 -5.94 15.54 -14.37
CA LEU A 163 -6.13 16.64 -15.35
C LEU A 163 -6.77 17.88 -14.74
N PHE A 164 -7.50 17.75 -13.64
CA PHE A 164 -8.20 18.86 -12.96
C PHE A 164 -7.62 19.17 -11.58
N TYR A 165 -6.59 18.43 -11.17
CA TYR A 165 -5.99 18.52 -9.86
C TYR A 165 -4.84 19.54 -9.84
N SER A 166 -4.86 20.43 -8.85
CA SER A 166 -3.83 21.45 -8.66
C SER A 166 -2.82 21.00 -7.60
N ALA A 167 -1.66 20.53 -8.06
CA ALA A 167 -0.58 20.02 -7.22
C ALA A 167 0.31 21.15 -6.63
N ASN A 168 -0.30 22.19 -6.08
CA ASN A 168 0.41 23.25 -5.39
C ASN A 168 -0.02 23.31 -3.91
N ALA A 169 0.92 23.63 -3.02
CA ALA A 169 0.64 23.65 -1.58
C ALA A 169 -0.38 24.73 -1.19
N GLY A 170 -0.49 25.80 -2.00
CA GLY A 170 -1.47 26.88 -1.97
C GLY A 170 -2.89 26.51 -2.45
N GLY A 171 -3.14 25.26 -2.82
CA GLY A 171 -4.40 24.84 -3.45
C GLY A 171 -4.76 23.37 -3.29
N LEU A 172 -4.00 22.59 -2.51
CA LEU A 172 -4.14 21.14 -2.41
C LEU A 172 -5.57 20.71 -1.97
N TYR A 173 -6.00 21.12 -0.78
CA TYR A 173 -7.32 20.78 -0.25
C TYR A 173 -8.44 21.46 -1.05
N ALA A 174 -8.27 22.74 -1.40
CA ALA A 174 -9.24 23.50 -2.19
C ALA A 174 -9.47 22.87 -3.58
N SER A 175 -8.42 22.34 -4.22
CA SER A 175 -8.52 21.59 -5.46
C SER A 175 -9.34 20.31 -5.27
N MET A 176 -9.12 19.58 -4.17
CA MET A 176 -9.91 18.40 -3.85
C MET A 176 -11.39 18.73 -3.60
N VAL A 177 -11.68 19.84 -2.91
CA VAL A 177 -13.05 20.35 -2.74
C VAL A 177 -13.69 20.68 -4.09
N GLY A 178 -12.96 21.34 -5.00
CA GLY A 178 -13.43 21.61 -6.37
C GLY A 178 -13.74 20.34 -7.16
N ILE A 179 -12.92 19.29 -7.01
CA ILE A 179 -13.17 17.95 -7.58
C ILE A 179 -14.48 17.36 -7.02
N VAL A 180 -14.71 17.45 -5.71
CA VAL A 180 -15.92 16.91 -5.06
C VAL A 180 -17.17 17.69 -5.45
N GLN A 181 -17.06 19.00 -5.70
CA GLN A 181 -18.20 19.84 -6.11
C GLN A 181 -18.67 19.57 -7.56
N ASN A 182 -17.78 19.06 -8.43
CA ASN A 182 -18.16 18.65 -9.77
C ASN A 182 -18.68 17.20 -9.77
N PRO A 183 -19.94 16.92 -10.17
CA PRO A 183 -20.51 15.57 -10.07
C PRO A 183 -19.71 14.48 -10.81
N PHE A 184 -19.18 14.79 -11.99
CA PHE A 184 -18.40 13.83 -12.78
C PHE A 184 -17.04 13.56 -12.13
N LEU A 185 -16.33 14.61 -11.68
CA LEU A 185 -15.04 14.43 -11.02
C LEU A 185 -15.18 13.80 -9.64
N SER A 186 -16.24 14.11 -8.90
CA SER A 186 -16.59 13.43 -7.65
C SER A 186 -16.83 11.94 -7.87
N PHE A 187 -17.55 11.57 -8.94
CA PHE A 187 -17.74 10.16 -9.29
C PHE A 187 -16.40 9.48 -9.62
N MET A 188 -15.53 10.13 -10.41
CA MET A 188 -14.21 9.58 -10.72
C MET A 188 -13.34 9.43 -9.47
N ARG A 189 -13.37 10.39 -8.56
CA ARG A 189 -12.70 10.34 -7.26
C ARG A 189 -13.20 9.17 -6.41
N ASN A 190 -14.53 9.02 -6.30
CA ASN A 190 -15.13 7.91 -5.56
C ASN A 190 -14.71 6.57 -6.15
N LEU A 191 -14.80 6.44 -7.49
CA LEU A 191 -14.41 5.22 -8.19
C LEU A 191 -12.92 4.92 -8.00
N HIS A 192 -12.05 5.93 -8.04
CA HIS A 192 -10.63 5.76 -7.80
C HIS A 192 -10.35 5.22 -6.40
N LEU A 193 -10.91 5.85 -5.36
CA LEU A 193 -10.68 5.47 -3.97
C LEU A 193 -11.25 4.09 -3.64
N TRP A 194 -12.51 3.83 -4.00
CA TRP A 194 -13.14 2.52 -3.77
C TRP A 194 -12.45 1.41 -4.55
N SER A 195 -11.99 1.68 -5.77
CA SER A 195 -11.21 0.71 -6.54
C SER A 195 -9.84 0.45 -5.91
N ALA A 196 -9.18 1.47 -5.35
CA ALA A 196 -7.90 1.30 -4.65
C ALA A 196 -8.04 0.43 -3.39
N GLU A 197 -9.10 0.64 -2.61
CA GLU A 197 -9.45 -0.18 -1.44
C GLU A 197 -9.66 -1.66 -1.84
N VAL A 198 -10.47 -1.89 -2.88
CA VAL A 198 -10.76 -3.25 -3.37
C VAL A 198 -9.55 -3.89 -4.04
N PHE A 199 -8.73 -3.13 -4.76
CA PHE A 199 -7.46 -3.60 -5.32
C PHE A 199 -6.55 -4.16 -4.22
N LEU A 200 -6.40 -3.43 -3.11
CA LEU A 200 -5.59 -3.87 -1.99
C LEU A 200 -6.19 -5.11 -1.30
N LEU A 201 -7.52 -5.18 -1.14
CA LEU A 201 -8.21 -6.38 -0.67
C LEU A 201 -7.88 -7.60 -1.54
N PHE A 202 -8.02 -7.49 -2.87
CA PHE A 202 -7.71 -8.60 -3.78
C PHE A 202 -6.22 -8.99 -3.77
N LEU A 203 -5.32 -8.04 -3.53
CA LEU A 203 -3.89 -8.33 -3.35
C LEU A 203 -3.63 -9.16 -2.08
N PHE A 204 -4.33 -8.87 -0.97
CA PHE A 204 -4.29 -9.68 0.23
C PHE A 204 -4.91 -11.06 0.03
N LEU A 205 -6.05 -11.17 -0.67
CA LEU A 205 -6.64 -12.47 -1.00
C LEU A 205 -5.75 -13.28 -1.95
N HIS A 206 -5.09 -12.62 -2.91
CA HIS A 206 -4.09 -13.24 -3.78
C HIS A 206 -2.94 -13.82 -2.96
N SER A 207 -2.41 -13.03 -2.02
CA SER A 207 -1.34 -13.44 -1.11
C SER A 207 -1.75 -14.64 -0.25
N ALA A 208 -2.94 -14.57 0.36
CA ALA A 208 -3.52 -15.67 1.13
C ALA A 208 -3.64 -16.95 0.30
N ARG A 209 -4.08 -16.85 -0.97
CA ARG A 209 -4.15 -18.00 -1.87
C ARG A 209 -2.78 -18.57 -2.18
N VAL A 210 -1.79 -17.74 -2.51
CA VAL A 210 -0.41 -18.16 -2.81
C VAL A 210 0.20 -18.96 -1.66
N ILE A 211 -0.15 -18.61 -0.43
CA ILE A 211 0.37 -19.27 0.77
C ILE A 211 -0.39 -20.54 1.08
N SER A 212 -1.72 -20.51 0.98
CA SER A 212 -2.57 -21.69 1.08
C SER A 212 -2.13 -22.80 0.09
N THR A 213 -1.70 -22.40 -1.10
CA THR A 213 -1.17 -23.31 -2.13
C THR A 213 0.33 -23.58 -2.02
N ARG A 214 1.03 -22.91 -1.10
CA ARG A 214 2.49 -22.95 -0.92
C ARG A 214 3.27 -22.69 -2.21
N SER A 215 2.73 -21.81 -3.03
CA SER A 215 3.28 -21.45 -4.34
C SER A 215 4.54 -20.58 -4.26
N TYR A 216 4.93 -20.16 -3.05
CA TYR A 216 6.17 -19.45 -2.74
C TYR A 216 7.41 -20.36 -2.64
N PHE A 217 7.24 -21.68 -2.53
CA PHE A 217 8.35 -22.65 -2.47
C PHE A 217 8.94 -23.02 -3.84
N ALA A 218 10.17 -23.56 -3.81
CA ALA A 218 10.87 -24.15 -4.96
C ALA A 218 11.14 -23.13 -6.09
N GLY A 219 11.10 -23.54 -7.37
CA GLY A 219 11.43 -22.69 -8.53
C GLY A 219 10.41 -21.56 -8.84
N ARG A 220 9.86 -20.91 -7.81
CA ARG A 220 8.96 -19.75 -7.85
C ARG A 220 9.37 -18.64 -6.85
N LYS A 221 10.53 -18.76 -6.19
CA LYS A 221 11.04 -17.75 -5.25
C LYS A 221 11.12 -16.35 -5.86
N LEU A 222 11.58 -16.24 -7.12
CA LEU A 222 11.63 -14.94 -7.78
C LEU A 222 10.23 -14.33 -7.99
N VAL A 223 9.22 -15.12 -8.38
CA VAL A 223 7.81 -14.67 -8.47
C VAL A 223 7.35 -14.14 -7.11
N TRP A 224 7.70 -14.83 -6.03
CA TRP A 224 7.38 -14.43 -4.68
C TRP A 224 8.04 -13.11 -4.28
N VAL A 225 9.36 -12.96 -4.50
CA VAL A 225 10.08 -11.70 -4.22
C VAL A 225 9.48 -10.54 -5.02
N LEU A 226 9.18 -10.73 -6.30
CA LEU A 226 8.47 -9.73 -7.11
C LEU A 226 7.10 -9.40 -6.51
N GLY A 227 6.35 -10.40 -6.03
CA GLY A 227 5.06 -10.21 -5.37
C GLY A 227 5.15 -9.40 -4.08
N VAL A 228 6.16 -9.66 -3.25
CA VAL A 228 6.41 -8.86 -2.03
C VAL A 228 6.83 -7.43 -2.39
N GLY A 229 7.64 -7.25 -3.44
CA GLY A 229 7.99 -5.92 -3.96
C GLY A 229 6.75 -5.15 -4.47
N LEU A 230 5.86 -5.82 -5.22
CA LEU A 230 4.59 -5.26 -5.67
C LEU A 230 3.69 -4.84 -4.50
N LEU A 231 3.61 -5.67 -3.46
CA LEU A 231 2.87 -5.33 -2.24
C LEU A 231 3.45 -4.08 -1.56
N THR A 232 4.77 -3.99 -1.46
CA THR A 232 5.47 -2.88 -0.82
C THR A 232 5.23 -1.56 -1.57
N ILE A 233 5.38 -1.57 -2.90
CA ILE A 233 5.15 -0.37 -3.72
C ILE A 233 3.65 -0.02 -3.74
N THR A 234 2.76 -1.02 -3.76
CA THR A 234 1.32 -0.78 -3.66
C THR A 234 0.95 -0.05 -2.38
N TRP A 235 1.51 -0.46 -1.23
CA TRP A 235 1.36 0.28 0.02
C TRP A 235 1.85 1.72 -0.17
N ALA A 236 3.11 1.93 -0.56
CA ALA A 236 3.64 3.27 -0.77
C ALA A 236 2.74 4.14 -1.68
N THR A 237 2.27 3.63 -2.82
CA THR A 237 1.35 4.32 -3.73
C THR A 237 0.06 4.73 -3.03
N PHE A 238 -0.56 3.83 -2.25
CA PHE A 238 -1.79 4.10 -1.52
C PHE A 238 -1.60 5.23 -0.49
N LEU A 239 -0.49 5.20 0.25
CA LEU A 239 -0.20 6.22 1.25
C LEU A 239 0.05 7.58 0.64
N ILE A 240 0.82 7.64 -0.45
CA ILE A 240 1.08 8.90 -1.16
C ILE A 240 -0.23 9.47 -1.72
N GLY A 241 -1.11 8.63 -2.26
CA GLY A 241 -2.44 9.07 -2.70
C GLY A 241 -3.30 9.64 -1.56
N THR A 242 -3.08 9.19 -0.32
CA THR A 242 -3.75 9.73 0.87
C THR A 242 -3.29 11.15 1.14
N PHE A 243 -1.98 11.44 1.01
CA PHE A 243 -1.44 12.79 1.19
C PHE A 243 -2.06 13.79 0.20
N LEU A 244 -2.32 13.33 -1.03
CA LEU A 244 -2.88 14.15 -2.10
C LEU A 244 -4.34 14.58 -1.89
N LYS A 245 -5.04 14.03 -0.89
CA LYS A 245 -6.34 14.56 -0.46
C LYS A 245 -6.22 15.94 0.17
N GLY A 246 -5.13 16.17 0.89
CA GLY A 246 -4.91 17.39 1.66
C GLY A 246 -5.91 17.64 2.78
N ASP A 247 -6.72 16.65 3.18
CA ASP A 247 -7.56 16.73 4.37
C ASP A 247 -6.74 16.47 5.64
N GLN A 248 -7.34 16.65 6.82
CA GLN A 248 -6.63 16.44 8.10
C GLN A 248 -5.93 15.07 8.17
N GLU A 249 -6.58 13.98 7.72
CA GLU A 249 -5.96 12.64 7.70
C GLU A 249 -4.74 12.58 6.75
N GLY A 250 -4.86 13.16 5.55
CA GLY A 250 -3.75 13.20 4.59
C GLY A 250 -2.56 14.01 5.11
N PHE A 251 -2.83 15.10 5.81
CA PHE A 251 -1.81 15.96 6.42
C PHE A 251 -1.10 15.27 7.59
N GLU A 252 -1.83 14.70 8.54
CA GLU A 252 -1.24 13.97 9.66
C GLU A 252 -0.42 12.76 9.18
N ALA A 253 -0.93 12.02 8.19
CA ALA A 253 -0.21 10.89 7.60
C ALA A 253 1.11 11.31 6.95
N TRP A 254 1.15 12.51 6.34
CA TRP A 254 2.36 13.09 5.77
C TRP A 254 3.39 13.41 6.86
N GLU A 255 2.98 14.05 7.95
CA GLU A 255 3.87 14.41 9.06
C GLU A 255 4.47 13.17 9.73
N HIS A 256 3.67 12.12 9.93
CA HIS A 256 4.16 10.83 10.42
C HIS A 256 5.15 10.18 9.46
N MET A 257 4.91 10.25 8.15
CA MET A 257 5.87 9.75 7.17
C MET A 257 7.19 10.54 7.20
N MET A 258 7.15 11.87 7.31
CA MET A 258 8.37 12.68 7.40
C MET A 258 9.14 12.40 8.68
N ALA A 259 8.45 12.28 9.82
CA ALA A 259 9.05 11.90 11.09
C ALA A 259 9.72 10.52 11.00
N LEU A 260 9.03 9.54 10.41
CA LEU A 260 9.54 8.20 10.16
C LEU A 260 10.81 8.22 9.30
N ILE A 261 10.80 8.94 8.18
CA ILE A 261 11.94 9.03 7.27
C ILE A 261 13.15 9.65 7.97
N ARG A 262 12.96 10.68 8.79
CA ARG A 262 14.05 11.34 9.54
C ARG A 262 14.75 10.42 10.53
N PHE A 263 14.08 9.39 11.04
CA PHE A 263 14.74 8.42 11.90
C PHE A 263 15.68 7.45 11.15
N VAL A 264 15.64 7.40 9.81
CA VAL A 264 16.55 6.56 9.03
C VAL A 264 17.97 7.14 9.11
N PRO A 265 18.96 6.42 9.66
CA PRO A 265 20.31 6.94 9.79
C PRO A 265 20.95 7.30 8.44
N LEU A 266 21.88 8.25 8.46
CA LEU A 266 22.72 8.71 7.33
C LEU A 266 21.97 9.47 6.22
N ILE A 267 20.85 8.91 5.71
CA ILE A 267 20.17 9.43 4.53
C ILE A 267 18.75 9.97 4.82
N GLY A 268 18.20 9.70 5.99
CA GLY A 268 16.81 10.07 6.35
C GLY A 268 16.52 11.56 6.21
N ASN A 269 17.38 12.42 6.77
CA ASN A 269 17.21 13.87 6.65
C ASN A 269 17.26 14.33 5.18
N VAL A 270 18.17 13.77 4.37
CA VAL A 270 18.27 14.11 2.93
C VAL A 270 16.97 13.75 2.19
N ILE A 271 16.38 12.59 2.48
CA ILE A 271 15.12 12.16 1.86
C ILE A 271 13.96 13.02 2.35
N ALA A 272 13.89 13.30 3.65
CA ALA A 272 12.83 14.15 4.22
C ALA A 272 12.87 15.57 3.65
N ASP A 273 14.08 16.14 3.51
CA ASP A 273 14.27 17.48 2.94
C ASP A 273 13.93 17.49 1.45
N PHE A 274 14.27 16.44 0.69
CA PHE A 274 13.84 16.27 -0.69
C PHE A 274 12.31 16.24 -0.82
N PHE A 275 11.61 15.66 0.13
CA PHE A 275 10.16 15.61 0.12
C PHE A 275 9.50 16.83 0.77
N SER A 276 10.28 17.76 1.31
CA SER A 276 9.80 18.99 1.93
C SER A 276 9.90 20.20 0.98
N GLY A 277 9.49 21.37 1.47
CA GLY A 277 9.64 22.63 0.76
C GLY A 277 8.48 23.00 -0.18
N PRO A 278 8.61 24.10 -0.95
CA PRO A 278 7.56 24.61 -1.84
C PRO A 278 7.11 23.61 -2.91
N PHE A 279 8.00 22.72 -3.33
CA PHE A 279 7.74 21.71 -4.35
C PHE A 279 7.25 20.37 -3.79
N ALA A 280 7.09 20.23 -2.46
CA ALA A 280 6.70 18.96 -1.81
C ALA A 280 5.46 18.34 -2.47
N VAL A 281 4.37 19.11 -2.63
CA VAL A 281 3.11 18.62 -3.21
C VAL A 281 3.30 18.16 -4.66
N MET A 282 4.02 18.93 -5.47
CA MET A 282 4.31 18.56 -6.85
C MET A 282 5.15 17.28 -6.91
N ARG A 283 6.15 17.14 -6.03
CA ARG A 283 6.99 15.93 -5.91
C ARG A 283 6.14 14.74 -5.51
N LEU A 284 5.21 14.88 -4.57
CA LEU A 284 4.29 13.80 -4.17
C LEU A 284 3.33 13.41 -5.28
N TYR A 285 2.76 14.40 -5.96
CA TYR A 285 1.87 14.19 -7.09
C TYR A 285 2.59 13.39 -8.18
N ILE A 286 3.75 13.86 -8.64
CA ILE A 286 4.57 13.14 -9.62
C ILE A 286 4.98 11.78 -9.07
N THR A 287 5.33 11.63 -7.79
CA THR A 287 5.69 10.32 -7.24
C THR A 287 4.54 9.32 -7.35
N HIS A 288 3.31 9.75 -7.07
CA HIS A 288 2.12 8.92 -7.13
C HIS A 288 1.72 8.52 -8.57
N ILE A 289 1.55 9.50 -9.46
CA ILE A 289 1.03 9.26 -10.83
C ILE A 289 2.12 8.72 -11.78
N ILE A 290 3.35 9.16 -11.54
CA ILE A 290 4.64 8.85 -12.14
C ILE A 290 5.30 7.54 -11.70
N ILE A 291 6.05 7.71 -10.63
CA ILE A 291 7.15 6.88 -10.19
C ILE A 291 6.61 5.57 -9.66
N THR A 292 5.67 5.62 -8.72
CA THR A 292 5.15 4.41 -8.09
C THR A 292 4.18 3.67 -9.01
N THR A 293 3.37 4.39 -9.79
CA THR A 293 2.44 3.77 -10.75
C THR A 293 3.17 3.09 -11.91
N ILE A 294 4.14 3.75 -12.56
CA ILE A 294 4.96 3.10 -13.60
C ILE A 294 5.84 2.01 -12.97
N GLY A 295 6.38 2.23 -11.76
CA GLY A 295 7.14 1.22 -11.02
C GLY A 295 6.33 -0.07 -10.81
N LEU A 296 5.04 0.04 -10.45
CA LEU A 296 4.13 -1.11 -10.38
C LEU A 296 4.04 -1.83 -11.72
N LEU A 297 3.83 -1.12 -12.84
CA LEU A 297 3.73 -1.73 -14.16
C LEU A 297 5.02 -2.44 -14.58
N ILE A 298 6.18 -1.83 -14.32
CA ILE A 298 7.51 -2.40 -14.61
C ILE A 298 7.71 -3.74 -13.89
N ILE A 299 7.20 -3.89 -12.67
CA ILE A 299 7.37 -5.10 -11.85
C ILE A 299 6.25 -6.12 -12.12
N ILE A 300 5.04 -5.67 -12.43
CA ILE A 300 3.92 -6.54 -12.82
C ILE A 300 4.27 -7.31 -14.09
N ALA A 301 4.91 -6.67 -15.08
CA ALA A 301 5.28 -7.31 -16.33
C ALA A 301 6.09 -8.61 -16.13
N PRO A 302 7.27 -8.62 -15.49
CA PRO A 302 8.00 -9.86 -15.21
C PRO A 302 7.23 -10.79 -14.27
N HIS A 303 6.46 -10.28 -13.31
CA HIS A 303 5.67 -11.11 -12.41
C HIS A 303 4.65 -11.97 -13.16
N VAL A 304 3.96 -11.39 -14.16
CA VAL A 304 2.93 -12.06 -14.97
C VAL A 304 3.54 -12.87 -16.12
N LEU A 305 4.61 -12.39 -16.75
CA LEU A 305 5.21 -13.03 -17.93
C LEU A 305 6.04 -14.28 -17.61
N MET A 306 6.37 -14.54 -16.36
CA MET A 306 7.00 -15.81 -15.97
C MET A 306 6.11 -17.00 -16.36
N GLN A 307 6.67 -17.94 -17.11
CA GLN A 307 5.93 -19.03 -17.79
C GLN A 307 4.85 -19.70 -16.91
N LYS A 308 5.19 -20.04 -15.67
CA LYS A 308 4.25 -20.69 -14.75
C LYS A 308 3.07 -19.79 -14.38
N VAL A 309 3.29 -18.49 -14.22
CA VAL A 309 2.24 -17.51 -13.93
C VAL A 309 1.43 -17.23 -15.19
N TYR A 310 2.11 -16.94 -16.30
CA TYR A 310 1.50 -16.66 -17.61
C TYR A 310 0.49 -17.72 -18.02
N VAL A 311 0.85 -19.01 -17.96
CA VAL A 311 -0.05 -20.11 -18.31
C VAL A 311 -1.30 -20.15 -17.41
N HIS A 312 -1.14 -19.87 -16.11
CA HIS A 312 -2.29 -19.81 -15.19
C HIS A 312 -3.22 -18.65 -15.51
N VAL A 313 -2.65 -17.48 -15.83
CA VAL A 313 -3.41 -16.28 -16.22
C VAL A 313 -4.17 -16.55 -17.52
N GLN A 314 -3.49 -17.03 -18.56
CA GLN A 314 -4.11 -17.33 -19.86
C GLN A 314 -5.27 -18.32 -19.73
N ARG A 315 -5.08 -19.40 -18.97
CA ARG A 315 -6.13 -20.42 -18.78
C ARG A 315 -7.40 -19.88 -18.12
N ARG A 316 -7.29 -18.85 -17.27
CA ARG A 316 -8.39 -18.29 -16.48
C ARG A 316 -8.78 -16.88 -16.89
N TRP A 317 -8.23 -16.38 -17.99
CA TRP A 317 -8.39 -15.00 -18.43
C TRP A 317 -9.86 -14.60 -18.55
N ARG A 318 -10.66 -15.41 -19.25
CA ARG A 318 -12.09 -15.16 -19.45
C ARG A 318 -12.84 -15.03 -18.11
N THR A 319 -12.61 -15.96 -17.20
CA THR A 319 -13.22 -15.94 -15.86
C THR A 319 -12.80 -14.70 -15.07
N ALA A 320 -11.51 -14.37 -15.09
CA ALA A 320 -11.01 -13.16 -14.41
C ALA A 320 -11.61 -11.88 -15.01
N VAL A 321 -11.77 -11.80 -16.33
CA VAL A 321 -12.43 -10.67 -17.00
C VAL A 321 -13.89 -10.56 -16.55
N TYR A 322 -14.66 -11.65 -16.58
CA TYR A 322 -16.06 -11.61 -16.13
C TYR A 322 -16.20 -11.19 -14.67
N TYR A 323 -15.36 -11.72 -13.78
CA TYR A 323 -15.35 -11.31 -12.37
C TYR A 323 -14.95 -9.84 -12.21
N THR A 324 -13.96 -9.37 -12.97
CA THR A 324 -13.54 -7.96 -12.91
C THR A 324 -14.65 -7.06 -13.44
N LEU A 325 -15.33 -7.39 -14.54
CA LEU A 325 -16.45 -6.59 -15.06
C LEU A 325 -17.60 -6.50 -14.06
N GLY A 326 -17.98 -7.62 -13.45
CA GLY A 326 -19.01 -7.62 -12.40
C GLY A 326 -18.60 -6.78 -11.18
N LEU A 327 -17.34 -6.87 -10.77
CA LEU A 327 -16.78 -6.08 -9.68
C LEU A 327 -16.71 -4.59 -10.01
N THR A 328 -16.31 -4.23 -11.23
CA THR A 328 -16.31 -2.85 -11.71
C THR A 328 -17.71 -2.29 -11.77
N ALA A 329 -18.71 -3.05 -12.23
CA ALA A 329 -20.11 -2.63 -12.20
C ALA A 329 -20.60 -2.36 -10.76
N LEU A 330 -20.25 -3.24 -9.81
CA LEU A 330 -20.52 -3.01 -8.40
C LEU A 330 -19.82 -1.75 -7.87
N LEU A 331 -18.54 -1.55 -8.22
CA LEU A 331 -17.77 -0.38 -7.82
C LEU A 331 -18.36 0.92 -8.39
N VAL A 332 -18.87 0.91 -9.62
CA VAL A 332 -19.59 2.04 -10.21
C VAL A 332 -20.84 2.37 -9.38
N ILE A 333 -21.66 1.36 -9.05
CA ILE A 333 -22.85 1.55 -8.20
C ILE A 333 -22.46 2.11 -6.83
N VAL A 334 -21.46 1.50 -6.18
CA VAL A 334 -20.94 1.97 -4.88
C VAL A 334 -20.44 3.41 -4.99
N SER A 335 -19.75 3.79 -6.07
CA SER A 335 -19.19 5.13 -6.23
C SER A 335 -20.24 6.21 -6.49
N LEU A 336 -21.40 5.84 -7.03
CA LEU A 336 -22.55 6.71 -7.21
C LEU A 336 -23.36 6.88 -5.92
N LEU A 337 -23.45 5.81 -5.11
CA LEU A 337 -24.30 5.79 -3.91
C LEU A 337 -23.56 6.20 -2.63
N LEU A 338 -22.26 5.89 -2.55
CA LEU A 338 -21.44 6.08 -1.37
C LEU A 338 -20.29 7.03 -1.70
N PRO A 339 -20.38 8.32 -1.32
CA PRO A 339 -19.29 9.25 -1.52
C PRO A 339 -18.06 8.78 -0.73
N ALA A 340 -16.90 8.84 -1.38
CA ALA A 340 -15.64 8.50 -0.72
C ALA A 340 -15.32 9.57 0.33
N PRO A 341 -14.87 9.20 1.55
CA PRO A 341 -14.60 10.17 2.61
C PRO A 341 -13.63 11.26 2.19
N LEU A 342 -13.93 12.50 2.57
CA LEU A 342 -13.01 13.64 2.55
C LEU A 342 -13.19 14.31 3.91
N LEU A 343 -12.15 14.23 4.75
CA LEU A 343 -12.22 14.87 6.07
C LEU A 343 -12.09 16.39 5.94
N SER A 344 -12.31 17.06 7.05
CA SER A 344 -12.16 18.51 7.18
C SER A 344 -10.77 19.01 6.74
N ALA A 345 -10.70 20.30 6.39
CA ALA A 345 -9.46 20.99 6.04
C ALA A 345 -8.41 20.84 7.16
N PRO A 346 -7.11 20.76 6.84
CA PRO A 346 -6.10 20.45 7.82
C PRO A 346 -5.80 21.67 8.71
N TYR A 347 -5.57 21.41 10.00
CA TYR A 347 -4.90 22.30 10.94
C TYR A 347 -3.51 21.75 11.26
N HIS A 348 -2.57 22.68 11.36
CA HIS A 348 -1.20 22.40 11.75
C HIS A 348 -1.10 22.00 13.22
N ASP A 349 -0.08 21.20 13.53
CA ASP A 349 0.28 20.77 14.89
C ASP A 349 -0.86 20.04 15.64
N LEU A 350 -1.82 19.48 14.89
CA LEU A 350 -2.91 18.69 15.42
C LEU A 350 -2.83 17.25 14.94
N GLU A 351 -3.04 16.34 15.88
CA GLU A 351 -3.15 14.91 15.62
C GLU A 351 -4.48 14.40 16.18
N ILE A 352 -5.52 14.50 15.36
CA ILE A 352 -6.91 14.24 15.74
C ILE A 352 -7.59 13.23 14.79
N THR A 353 -6.84 12.57 13.92
CA THR A 353 -7.35 11.52 13.03
C THR A 353 -6.65 10.18 13.23
N LYS A 354 -7.14 9.15 12.54
CA LYS A 354 -6.51 7.84 12.46
C LYS A 354 -6.05 7.60 11.02
N PRO A 355 -4.94 6.87 10.80
CA PRO A 355 -4.45 6.62 9.46
C PRO A 355 -5.46 5.80 8.63
N PRO A 356 -5.26 5.68 7.30
CA PRO A 356 -6.06 4.79 6.49
C PRO A 356 -5.88 3.31 6.91
N TRP A 357 -6.92 2.49 6.69
CA TRP A 357 -7.00 1.10 7.20
C TRP A 357 -5.77 0.21 6.95
N PRO A 358 -5.02 0.32 5.84
CA PRO A 358 -3.86 -0.54 5.63
C PRO A 358 -2.71 -0.27 6.62
N TYR A 359 -2.73 0.87 7.31
CA TYR A 359 -1.63 1.39 8.13
C TYR A 359 -1.89 1.33 9.63
N TYR A 360 -3.08 0.90 10.05
CA TYR A 360 -3.41 0.82 11.49
C TYR A 360 -2.42 -0.04 12.27
N PHE A 361 -1.87 -1.10 11.67
CA PHE A 361 -0.86 -1.91 12.34
C PHE A 361 0.44 -1.15 12.60
N LEU A 362 0.85 -0.21 11.74
CA LEU A 362 2.04 0.63 11.98
C LEU A 362 1.80 1.53 13.19
N TYR A 363 0.63 2.15 13.24
CA TYR A 363 0.20 2.99 14.34
C TYR A 363 0.01 2.19 15.65
N ALA A 364 -0.28 0.89 15.55
CA ALA A 364 -0.33 0.02 16.73
C ALA A 364 1.04 -0.09 17.38
N TRP A 365 2.10 -0.21 16.58
CA TRP A 365 3.47 -0.20 17.08
C TRP A 365 3.82 1.17 17.64
N GLU A 366 3.42 2.25 16.97
CA GLU A 366 3.58 3.60 17.47
C GLU A 366 2.94 3.82 18.84
N ASN A 367 1.70 3.34 19.04
CA ASN A 367 1.02 3.33 20.34
C ASN A 367 1.80 2.59 21.44
N ILE A 368 2.54 1.54 21.07
CA ILE A 368 3.27 0.69 22.02
C ILE A 368 4.65 1.27 22.35
N GLY A 369 5.37 1.76 21.34
CA GLY A 369 6.80 2.10 21.44
C GLY A 369 7.17 3.52 21.01
N GLY A 370 6.19 4.38 20.73
CA GLY A 370 6.37 5.74 20.20
C GLY A 370 6.78 5.77 18.72
N ALA A 371 6.92 6.98 18.16
CA ALA A 371 7.18 7.21 16.73
C ALA A 371 8.38 6.41 16.16
N ALA A 372 9.46 6.24 16.93
CA ALA A 372 10.63 5.48 16.49
C ALA A 372 10.34 3.99 16.19
N SER A 373 9.29 3.42 16.79
CA SER A 373 8.88 2.03 16.55
C SER A 373 8.31 1.82 15.12
N MET A 374 7.86 2.90 14.47
CA MET A 374 7.33 2.85 13.11
C MET A 374 8.40 2.47 12.07
N ILE A 375 9.69 2.60 12.37
CA ILE A 375 10.79 2.17 11.47
C ILE A 375 10.79 0.66 11.32
N TRP A 376 10.63 -0.04 12.45
CA TRP A 376 10.79 -1.48 12.50
C TRP A 376 9.51 -2.21 12.09
N SER A 377 8.33 -1.59 12.27
CA SER A 377 7.06 -2.26 12.04
C SER A 377 6.80 -2.69 10.58
N PRO A 378 7.17 -1.94 9.51
CA PRO A 378 7.13 -2.47 8.15
C PRO A 378 8.14 -3.60 7.95
N LEU A 379 9.33 -3.48 8.55
CA LEU A 379 10.40 -4.49 8.42
C LEU A 379 10.00 -5.83 9.04
N LEU A 380 9.24 -5.81 10.15
CA LEU A 380 8.67 -7.01 10.78
C LEU A 380 7.69 -7.76 9.88
N ILE A 381 7.17 -7.15 8.82
CA ILE A 381 6.33 -7.82 7.82
C ILE A 381 7.16 -8.18 6.59
N ILE A 382 7.84 -7.19 6.00
CA ILE A 382 8.51 -7.36 4.70
C ILE A 382 9.71 -8.31 4.80
N VAL A 383 10.54 -8.20 5.84
CA VAL A 383 11.74 -9.04 5.97
C VAL A 383 11.37 -10.52 6.17
N PRO A 384 10.46 -10.89 7.08
CA PRO A 384 10.00 -12.28 7.16
C PRO A 384 9.41 -12.77 5.85
N LEU A 385 8.57 -11.99 5.16
CA LEU A 385 8.02 -12.41 3.87
C LEU A 385 9.10 -12.69 2.83
N LEU A 386 10.13 -11.83 2.71
CA LEU A 386 11.23 -12.03 1.76
C LEU A 386 12.09 -13.25 2.11
N LEU A 387 12.39 -13.44 3.39
CA LEU A 387 13.30 -14.49 3.86
C LEU A 387 12.62 -15.86 3.99
N LEU A 388 11.31 -15.91 4.24
CA LEU A 388 10.58 -17.13 4.59
C LEU A 388 10.85 -18.30 3.63
N PRO A 389 10.76 -18.16 2.29
CA PRO A 389 11.01 -19.29 1.39
C PRO A 389 12.45 -19.80 1.42
N TYR A 390 13.41 -18.92 1.73
CA TYR A 390 14.82 -19.25 1.79
C TYR A 390 15.19 -19.88 3.12
N ALA A 391 14.71 -19.31 4.22
CA ALA A 391 14.91 -19.83 5.57
C ALA A 391 14.34 -21.25 5.71
N LEU A 392 13.12 -21.49 5.23
CA LEU A 392 12.46 -22.80 5.34
C LEU A 392 13.17 -23.91 4.55
N GLU A 393 13.90 -23.58 3.48
CA GLU A 393 14.67 -24.58 2.72
C GLU A 393 16.01 -24.94 3.37
N GLN A 394 16.55 -24.07 4.22
CA GLN A 394 17.81 -24.32 4.94
C GLN A 394 17.61 -25.14 6.22
N LEU A 395 16.38 -25.20 6.74
CA LEU A 395 16.09 -25.99 7.94
C LEU A 395 16.31 -27.49 7.67
N PRO A 396 17.00 -28.23 8.56
CA PRO A 396 17.19 -29.67 8.44
C PRO A 396 15.90 -30.44 8.84
N LEU A 397 14.77 -30.04 8.27
CA LEU A 397 13.45 -30.58 8.55
C LEU A 397 12.86 -31.21 7.30
N ALA A 398 11.99 -32.21 7.49
CA ALA A 398 11.20 -32.74 6.39
C ALA A 398 10.40 -31.61 5.73
N ARG A 399 10.36 -31.59 4.39
CA ARG A 399 9.70 -30.54 3.59
C ARG A 399 8.28 -30.23 4.06
N ARG A 400 7.51 -31.24 4.44
CA ARG A 400 6.14 -31.07 4.97
C ARG A 400 6.11 -30.30 6.29
N THR A 401 7.09 -30.52 7.17
CA THR A 401 7.22 -29.84 8.45
C THR A 401 7.63 -28.39 8.25
N ALA A 402 8.66 -28.12 7.43
CA ALA A 402 9.07 -26.77 7.07
C ALA A 402 7.91 -25.97 6.44
N GLN A 403 7.12 -26.61 5.57
CA GLN A 403 5.92 -26.01 5.00
C GLN A 403 4.84 -25.66 6.03
N ARG A 404 4.63 -26.49 7.06
CA ARG A 404 3.68 -26.18 8.14
C ARG A 404 4.16 -25.04 9.02
N ILE A 405 5.46 -24.98 9.30
CA ILE A 405 6.07 -23.85 10.02
C ILE A 405 5.85 -22.58 9.21
N GLY A 406 6.12 -22.61 7.89
CA GLY A 406 5.89 -21.47 7.00
C GLY A 406 4.44 -20.99 6.99
N ASP A 407 3.49 -21.92 6.90
CA ASP A 407 2.07 -21.58 7.00
C ASP A 407 1.76 -20.92 8.37
N GLY A 408 2.27 -21.49 9.46
CA GLY A 408 2.08 -20.96 10.82
C GLY A 408 2.64 -19.55 11.00
N VAL A 409 3.87 -19.31 10.54
CA VAL A 409 4.51 -17.98 10.57
C VAL A 409 3.67 -16.97 9.79
N PHE A 410 3.22 -17.31 8.59
CA PHE A 410 2.44 -16.38 7.79
C PHE A 410 1.06 -16.09 8.37
N TYR A 411 0.27 -17.13 8.68
CA TYR A 411 -1.08 -16.92 9.21
C TYR A 411 -1.05 -16.29 10.60
N GLY A 412 -0.04 -16.63 11.43
CA GLY A 412 0.21 -15.96 12.70
C GLY A 412 0.52 -14.48 12.49
N GLY A 413 1.42 -14.15 11.57
CA GLY A 413 1.74 -12.76 11.21
C GLY A 413 0.52 -11.98 10.73
N VAL A 414 -0.25 -12.52 9.78
CA VAL A 414 -1.49 -11.90 9.29
C VAL A 414 -2.51 -11.70 10.41
N LEU A 415 -2.70 -12.69 11.28
CA LEU A 415 -3.61 -12.58 12.41
C LEU A 415 -3.16 -11.47 13.37
N ILE A 416 -1.87 -11.41 13.71
CA ILE A 416 -1.31 -10.35 14.55
C ILE A 416 -1.54 -8.98 13.91
N THR A 417 -1.23 -8.82 12.61
CA THR A 417 -1.46 -7.58 11.88
C THR A 417 -2.94 -7.17 11.93
N LEU A 418 -3.88 -8.08 11.68
CA LEU A 418 -5.31 -7.78 11.71
C LEU A 418 -5.82 -7.44 13.12
N VAL A 419 -5.33 -8.14 14.15
CA VAL A 419 -5.70 -7.87 15.54
C VAL A 419 -5.17 -6.52 16.00
N LEU A 420 -3.91 -6.21 15.70
CA LEU A 420 -3.31 -4.90 15.99
C LEU A 420 -4.05 -3.78 15.26
N SER A 421 -4.37 -3.98 13.99
CA SER A 421 -5.15 -3.00 13.22
C SER A 421 -6.54 -2.78 13.79
N TYR A 422 -7.24 -3.86 14.18
CA TYR A 422 -8.55 -3.78 14.81
C TYR A 422 -8.48 -3.07 16.17
N TRP A 423 -7.45 -3.37 16.97
CA TRP A 423 -7.23 -2.71 18.26
C TRP A 423 -7.05 -1.21 18.11
N VAL A 424 -6.24 -0.75 17.16
CA VAL A 424 -6.06 0.68 16.90
C VAL A 424 -7.37 1.34 16.45
N ALA A 425 -8.17 0.65 15.63
CA ALA A 425 -9.48 1.13 15.21
C ALA A 425 -10.48 1.23 16.36
N ALA A 426 -10.35 0.37 17.38
CA ALA A 426 -11.16 0.41 18.61
C ALA A 426 -10.66 1.40 19.65
N SER A 427 -9.37 1.70 19.65
CA SER A 427 -8.74 2.55 20.66
C SER A 427 -9.09 4.04 20.50
N GLY A 428 -8.85 4.82 21.55
CA GLY A 428 -8.87 6.27 21.48
C GLY A 428 -7.84 6.84 20.49
N LEU A 429 -7.96 8.11 20.14
CA LEU A 429 -6.90 8.86 19.47
C LEU A 429 -5.75 9.09 20.45
N VAL A 430 -4.51 9.00 19.96
CA VAL A 430 -3.29 9.17 20.77
C VAL A 430 -2.36 10.06 19.97
N ALA A 431 -2.12 11.29 20.41
CA ALA A 431 -1.15 12.15 19.73
C ALA A 431 0.29 11.67 20.00
N HIS A 432 1.04 11.36 18.94
CA HIS A 432 2.43 10.90 19.00
C HIS A 432 3.44 11.99 18.66
N LEU A 433 3.15 12.80 17.63
CA LEU A 433 4.05 13.85 17.17
C LEU A 433 3.84 15.16 17.93
N PHE A 434 2.59 15.56 18.13
CA PHE A 434 2.22 16.85 18.70
C PHE A 434 1.67 16.72 20.12
N LYS A 435 2.54 16.30 21.05
CA LYS A 435 2.18 16.14 22.46
C LYS A 435 1.83 17.51 23.07
N GLY A 436 0.55 17.73 23.39
CA GLY A 436 0.06 18.92 24.11
C GLY A 436 -0.91 19.83 23.34
N ALA A 437 -1.32 19.47 22.12
CA ALA A 437 -2.21 20.28 21.28
C ALA A 437 -3.72 20.01 21.49
N ILE A 438 -4.10 19.10 22.39
CA ILE A 438 -5.49 18.72 22.69
C ILE A 438 -5.82 18.98 24.16
#